data_AF-A0A3S3I987-F1
#
_entry.id   AF-A0A3S3I987-F1
#
_cell.length_a   1.000
_cell.length_b   1.000
_cell.length_c   1.000
_cell.angle_alpha   90.00
_cell.angle_beta   90.00
_cell.angle_gamma   90.00
#
_symmetry.space_group_name_H-M   'P 1'
#
loop_
_entity.id
_entity.type
_entity.pdbx_description
1 polymer ?
#
loop_
_entity_poly.entity_id
_entity_poly.type
_entity_poly.pdbx_seq_one_letter_code
_entity_poly.pdbx_strand_id
1 'polypeptide(L)' 'TGGVSIFTLQLAKAAGATVIITSSSDEKLERAKALGADHLINYRSTPDWDDKVLELTDGLGADLIVETGG' A
#
# COMPACT_ATOMS: atom_id res chain seq x y z
N THR A 1 -1.14 1.28 -8.91
CA THR A 1 0.17 1.06 -9.56
C THR A 1 0.36 2.01 -10.74
N GLY A 2 0.26 3.31 -10.50
CA GLY A 2 0.79 4.31 -11.45
C GLY A 2 2.31 4.41 -11.34
N GLY A 3 2.95 5.15 -12.26
CA GLY A 3 4.40 5.36 -12.21
C GLY A 3 4.87 5.93 -10.87
N VAL A 4 4.11 6.87 -10.31
CA VAL A 4 4.38 7.46 -8.98
C VAL A 4 4.30 6.42 -7.87
N SER A 5 3.23 5.61 -7.82
CA SER A 5 3.06 4.60 -6.77
C SER A 5 4.21 3.58 -6.74
N ILE A 6 4.67 3.15 -7.93
CA ILE A 6 5.78 2.20 -8.02
C ILE A 6 7.11 2.86 -7.64
N PHE A 7 7.33 4.11 -8.06
CA PHE A 7 8.52 4.86 -7.66
C PHE A 7 8.58 5.05 -6.13
N THR A 8 7.47 5.46 -5.51
CA THR A 8 7.34 5.57 -4.06
C THR A 8 7.60 4.24 -3.36
N LEU A 9 7.03 3.14 -3.85
CA LEU A 9 7.27 1.81 -3.30
C LEU A 9 8.77 1.49 -3.29
N GLN A 10 9.47 1.69 -4.40
CA GLN A 10 10.90 1.37 -4.48
C GLN A 10 11.75 2.24 -3.53
N LEU A 11 11.46 3.54 -3.42
CA LEU A 11 12.16 4.41 -2.47
C LEU A 11 11.89 4.03 -1.02
N ALA A 12 10.63 3.76 -0.67
CA ALA A 12 10.24 3.37 0.67
C ALA A 12 10.92 2.05 1.08
N LYS A 13 10.93 1.05 0.19
CA LYS A 13 11.65 -0.21 0.44
C LYS A 13 13.16 -0.01 0.55
N ALA A 14 13.77 0.82 -0.30
CA ALA A 14 15.18 1.16 -0.19
C ALA A 14 15.53 1.87 1.14
N ALA A 15 14.58 2.61 1.72
CA ALA A 15 14.72 3.24 3.03
C ALA A 15 14.44 2.30 4.22
N GLY A 16 14.09 1.03 3.96
CA GLY A 16 13.76 0.05 5.01
C GLY A 16 12.36 0.20 5.60
N ALA A 17 11.47 0.94 4.94
CA ALA A 17 10.09 1.10 5.40
C ALA A 17 9.24 -0.16 5.16
N THR A 18 8.22 -0.32 6.02
CA THR A 18 7.07 -1.19 5.75
C THR A 18 6.12 -0.46 4.81
N VAL A 19 5.66 -1.12 3.76
CA VAL A 19 4.84 -0.51 2.71
C VAL A 19 3.52 -1.27 2.57
N ILE A 20 2.44 -0.52 2.75
CA ILE A 20 1.07 -0.94 2.48
C ILE A 20 0.64 -0.34 1.14
N ILE A 21 0.15 -1.17 0.21
CA ILE A 21 -0.38 -0.71 -1.08
C ILE A 21 -1.88 -1.02 -1.17
N THR A 22 -2.66 0.00 -1.51
CA THR A 22 -4.09 -0.13 -1.80
C THR A 22 -4.33 -0.14 -3.32
N SER A 23 -5.29 -0.96 -3.79
CA SER A 23 -5.75 -0.92 -5.19
C SER A 23 -7.10 -1.60 -5.38
N SER A 24 -7.86 -1.25 -6.41
CA SER A 24 -9.10 -1.95 -6.78
C SER A 24 -8.91 -3.24 -7.60
N SER A 25 -7.66 -3.65 -7.81
CA SER A 25 -7.28 -4.71 -8.73
C SER A 25 -6.23 -5.60 -8.10
N ASP A 26 -6.57 -6.88 -7.93
CA ASP A 26 -5.67 -7.87 -7.35
C ASP A 26 -4.42 -8.09 -8.22
N GLU A 27 -4.57 -8.04 -9.55
CA GLU A 27 -3.43 -8.11 -10.47
C GLU A 27 -2.40 -7.00 -10.20
N LYS A 28 -2.87 -5.77 -9.96
CA LYS A 28 -1.99 -4.64 -9.61
C LYS A 28 -1.35 -4.84 -8.24
N LEU A 29 -2.05 -5.43 -7.29
CA LEU A 29 -1.52 -5.73 -5.95
C LEU A 29 -0.45 -6.82 -6.01
N GLU A 30 -0.67 -7.91 -6.74
CA GLU A 30 0.33 -8.98 -6.92
C GLU A 30 1.59 -8.45 -7.60
N ARG A 31 1.45 -7.53 -8.57
CA ARG A 31 2.61 -6.85 -9.14
C ARG A 31 3.35 -5.99 -8.10
N ALA A 32 2.64 -5.29 -7.23
CA ALA A 32 3.27 -4.50 -6.16
C ALA A 32 3.98 -5.40 -5.13
N LYS A 33 3.40 -6.55 -4.81
CA LYS A 33 4.00 -7.58 -3.96
C LYS A 33 5.31 -8.11 -4.54
N ALA A 34 5.32 -8.44 -5.83
CA ALA A 34 6.53 -8.88 -6.54
C ALA A 34 7.64 -7.82 -6.54
N LEU A 35 7.28 -6.55 -6.34
CA LEU A 35 8.19 -5.41 -6.23
C LEU A 35 8.56 -5.05 -4.77
N GLY A 36 8.10 -5.83 -3.79
CA GLY A 36 8.51 -5.72 -2.39
C GLY A 36 7.51 -5.04 -1.45
N ALA A 37 6.26 -4.82 -1.87
CA ALA A 37 5.23 -4.36 -0.93
C ALA A 37 4.96 -5.42 0.15
N ASP A 38 4.85 -5.01 1.41
CA ASP A 38 4.69 -5.92 2.56
C ASP A 38 3.22 -6.29 2.77
N HIS A 39 2.33 -5.32 2.59
CA HIS A 39 0.89 -5.51 2.75
C HIS A 39 0.12 -4.97 1.55
N LEU A 40 -0.96 -5.67 1.22
CA LEU A 40 -1.81 -5.38 0.07
C LEU A 40 -3.25 -5.28 0.56
N ILE A 41 -3.97 -4.26 0.12
CA ILE A 41 -5.38 -4.09 0.46
C ILE A 41 -6.17 -3.81 -0.81
N ASN A 42 -7.12 -4.69 -1.12
CA ASN A 42 -8.08 -4.41 -2.17
C ASN A 42 -9.29 -3.68 -1.59
N TYR A 43 -9.37 -2.37 -1.84
CA TYR A 43 -10.43 -1.53 -1.26
C TYR A 43 -11.83 -1.83 -1.82
N ARG A 44 -11.97 -2.65 -2.87
CA ARG A 44 -13.29 -3.13 -3.32
C ARG A 44 -13.81 -4.31 -2.50
N SER A 45 -12.91 -5.21 -2.09
CA SER A 45 -13.26 -6.34 -1.22
C SER A 45 -13.19 -5.98 0.26
N THR A 46 -12.50 -4.89 0.59
CA THR A 46 -12.33 -4.35 1.94
C THR A 46 -12.74 -2.88 1.93
N PRO A 47 -14.05 -2.56 2.02
CA PRO A 47 -14.54 -1.19 2.01
C PRO A 47 -13.95 -0.35 3.15
N ASP A 48 -13.83 -0.93 4.33
CA ASP A 48 -13.22 -0.35 5.54
C ASP A 48 -11.70 -0.61 5.57
N TRP A 49 -11.03 -0.24 4.47
CA TRP A 49 -9.60 -0.52 4.29
C TRP A 49 -8.71 0.23 5.29
N ASP A 50 -9.19 1.34 5.83
CA ASP A 50 -8.54 2.17 6.84
C ASP A 50 -8.45 1.44 8.18
N ASP A 51 -9.50 0.74 8.61
CA ASP A 51 -9.44 -0.17 9.76
C ASP A 51 -8.39 -1.26 9.55
N LYS A 52 -8.26 -1.76 8.32
CA LYS A 52 -7.21 -2.74 8.00
C LYS A 52 -5.81 -2.14 8.10
N VAL A 53 -5.63 -0.88 7.72
CA VAL A 53 -4.34 -0.17 7.92
C VAL A 53 -4.04 -0.03 9.40
N LEU A 54 -5.04 0.33 10.24
CA LEU A 54 -4.86 0.41 11.69
C LEU A 54 -4.45 -0.95 12.28
N GLU A 55 -5.10 -2.04 11.88
CA GLU A 55 -4.73 -3.39 12.31
C GLU A 55 -3.27 -3.73 11.94
N LEU A 56 -2.84 -3.38 10.71
CA LEU A 56 -1.48 -3.63 10.23
C LEU A 56 -0.41 -2.74 10.88
N THR A 57 -0.81 -1.69 11.57
CA THR A 57 0.08 -0.67 12.17
C THR A 57 -0.08 -0.60 13.69
N ASP A 58 -0.57 -1.68 14.32
CA ASP A 58 -0.80 -1.77 15.76
C ASP A 58 -1.65 -0.60 16.33
N GLY A 59 -2.59 -0.10 15.52
CA GLY A 59 -3.49 1.00 15.86
C GLY A 59 -2.87 2.40 15.74
N LEU A 60 -1.63 2.53 15.27
CA LEU A 60 -0.96 3.83 15.14
C LEU A 60 -1.32 4.57 13.84
N GLY A 61 -1.69 3.83 12.79
CA GLY A 61 -1.86 4.37 11.45
C GLY A 61 -0.53 4.50 10.70
N ALA A 62 -0.60 4.94 9.44
CA ALA A 62 0.57 5.12 8.60
C ALA A 62 1.33 6.41 8.94
N ASP A 63 2.66 6.34 9.07
CA ASP A 63 3.52 7.52 9.28
C ASP A 63 3.52 8.49 8.08
N LEU A 64 3.37 7.94 6.86
CA LEU A 64 3.36 8.68 5.61
C LEU A 64 2.32 8.10 4.66
N ILE A 65 1.46 8.96 4.13
CA ILE A 65 0.49 8.60 3.09
C ILE A 65 0.88 9.32 1.79
N VAL A 66 0.91 8.55 0.70
CA VAL A 66 1.15 9.07 -0.65
C VAL A 66 -0.06 8.74 -1.51
N GLU A 67 -0.92 9.73 -1.73
CA GLU A 67 -2.14 9.61 -2.53
C GLU A 67 -1.98 10.24 -3.90
N THR A 68 -2.52 9.59 -4.94
CA THR A 68 -2.37 10.02 -6.35
C THR A 68 -3.69 10.12 -7.11
N GLY A 69 -4.80 9.72 -6.48
CA GLY A 69 -6.15 9.68 -7.06
C GLY A 69 -6.93 10.99 -7.01
N GLY A 70 -6.55 11.91 -6.12
CA GLY A 70 -7.28 13.16 -5.89
C GLY A 70 -8.51 12.99 -5.01
#